data_AF-A0A553PUH2-F1
#
_entry.id   AF-A0A553PUH2-F1
#
_cell.length_a   1.000
_cell.length_b   1.000
_cell.length_c   1.000
_cell.angle_alpha   90.00
_cell.angle_beta   90.00
_cell.angle_gamma   90.00
#
_symmetry.space_group_name_H-M   'P 1'
#
loop_
_entity.id
_entity.type
_entity.pdbx_description
1 polymer ?
#
loop_
_entity_poly.entity_id
_entity_poly.type
_entity_poly.pdbx_seq_one_letter_code
_entity_poly.pdbx_strand_id
1 'polypeptide(L)'
;MKTVFKGRDLTLVLRTMFARSVIVLLCVLVAISDGAWAPKCKYSADICPLNYMPVCGTNGVTYSNECMLCAAMRNSKLKILIRKNGEC
;
A
#
# COMPACT_ATOMS: atom_id res chain seq x y z
N MET A 1 25.30 -12.34 16.52
CA MET A 1 24.10 -12.86 15.84
C MET A 1 23.78 -14.22 16.41
N LYS A 2 22.75 -14.37 17.25
CA LYS A 2 22.37 -15.67 17.83
C LYS A 2 20.89 -15.90 17.55
N THR A 3 20.58 -16.79 16.63
CA THR A 3 19.28 -17.47 16.59
C THR A 3 19.55 -18.97 16.47
N VAL A 4 19.54 -19.63 17.63
CA VAL A 4 19.65 -21.08 17.80
C VAL A 4 18.28 -21.69 17.48
N PHE A 5 18.16 -22.41 16.36
CA PHE A 5 16.99 -23.23 16.04
C PHE A 5 17.14 -24.60 16.72
N LYS A 6 16.33 -24.87 17.77
CA LYS A 6 16.30 -26.16 18.49
C LYS A 6 15.03 -26.94 18.11
N GLY A 7 15.24 -28.18 17.63
CA GLY A 7 14.34 -29.35 17.69
C GLY A 7 12.87 -29.21 17.26
N ARG A 8 12.48 -29.87 16.16
CA ARG A 8 11.07 -29.92 15.68
C ARG A 8 10.29 -30.99 16.45
N ASP A 9 9.52 -30.58 17.47
CA ASP A 9 8.50 -31.40 18.11
C ASP A 9 7.31 -31.62 17.15
N LEU A 10 7.00 -32.88 16.81
CA LEU A 10 5.98 -33.23 15.82
C LEU A 10 4.56 -32.78 16.24
N THR A 11 4.29 -32.70 17.55
CA THR A 11 3.01 -32.20 18.09
C THR A 11 2.91 -30.68 18.00
N LEU A 12 4.05 -29.97 18.13
CA LEU A 12 4.17 -28.54 17.85
C LEU A 12 4.03 -28.25 16.36
N VAL A 13 4.59 -29.10 15.48
CA VAL A 13 4.42 -28.98 14.02
C VAL A 13 2.94 -29.12 13.66
N LEU A 14 2.22 -30.15 14.14
CA LEU A 14 0.78 -30.32 13.86
C LEU A 14 -0.06 -29.13 14.38
N ARG A 15 0.17 -28.68 15.61
CA ARG A 15 -0.51 -27.51 16.18
C ARG A 15 -0.20 -26.22 15.43
N THR A 16 1.05 -26.03 15.00
CA THR A 16 1.46 -24.87 14.18
C THR A 16 0.96 -24.98 12.74
N MET A 17 0.68 -26.16 12.18
CA MET A 17 0.05 -26.29 10.86
C MET A 17 -1.41 -25.84 10.87
N PHE A 18 -2.22 -26.28 11.85
CA PHE A 18 -3.60 -25.82 12.00
C PHE A 18 -3.67 -24.32 12.35
N ALA A 19 -2.79 -23.87 13.26
CA ALA A 19 -2.66 -22.45 13.57
C ALA A 19 -2.19 -21.65 12.35
N ARG A 20 -1.27 -22.16 11.51
CA ARG A 20 -0.82 -21.48 10.30
C ARG A 20 -1.91 -21.36 9.25
N SER A 21 -2.73 -22.38 9.03
CA SER A 21 -3.85 -22.28 8.09
C SER A 21 -4.88 -21.23 8.55
N VAL A 22 -5.17 -21.17 9.85
CA VAL A 22 -6.06 -20.16 10.44
C VAL A 22 -5.42 -18.77 10.44
N ILE A 23 -4.13 -18.65 10.78
CA ILE A 23 -3.37 -17.41 10.73
C ILE A 23 -3.27 -16.91 9.29
N VAL A 24 -3.05 -17.78 8.30
CA VAL A 24 -3.05 -17.42 6.88
C VAL A 24 -4.44 -16.94 6.46
N LEU A 25 -5.51 -17.62 6.86
CA LEU A 25 -6.88 -17.17 6.59
C LEU A 25 -7.18 -15.81 7.23
N LEU A 26 -6.81 -15.60 8.49
CA LEU A 26 -6.95 -14.33 9.21
C LEU A 26 -6.08 -13.22 8.60
N CYS A 27 -4.84 -13.53 8.22
CA CYS A 27 -3.95 -12.59 7.52
C CYS A 27 -4.48 -12.25 6.14
N VAL A 28 -5.07 -13.22 5.43
CA VAL A 28 -5.76 -12.97 4.15
C VAL A 28 -6.93 -12.04 4.36
N LEU A 29 -7.73 -12.19 5.43
CA LEU A 29 -8.81 -11.28 5.80
C LEU A 29 -8.30 -9.87 6.20
N VAL A 30 -7.14 -9.77 6.87
CA VAL A 30 -6.54 -8.48 7.25
C VAL A 30 -5.91 -7.78 6.04
N ALA A 31 -5.26 -8.52 5.14
CA ALA A 31 -4.58 -7.98 3.96
C ALA A 31 -5.53 -7.33 2.93
N ILE A 32 -6.84 -7.51 3.07
CA ILE A 32 -7.85 -6.91 2.18
C ILE A 32 -8.20 -5.45 2.57
N SER A 33 -7.69 -4.93 3.70
CA SER A 33 -8.22 -3.70 4.31
C SER A 33 -7.41 -2.40 4.13
N ASP A 34 -6.15 -2.45 3.68
CA ASP A 34 -5.30 -1.26 3.52
C ASP A 34 -4.99 -0.94 2.04
N GLY A 35 -6.03 -0.58 1.29
CA GLY A 35 -5.93 -0.37 -0.16
C GLY A 35 -5.54 1.05 -0.54
N ALA A 36 -4.25 1.39 -0.50
CA ALA A 36 -3.74 2.52 -1.30
C ALA A 36 -3.49 2.05 -2.75
N TRP A 37 -3.87 2.86 -3.74
CA TRP A 37 -3.71 2.48 -5.16
C TRP A 37 -2.77 3.40 -5.92
N ALA A 38 -2.20 2.89 -7.01
CA ALA A 38 -1.28 3.66 -7.84
C ALA A 38 -2.04 4.66 -8.72
N PRO A 39 -1.59 5.92 -8.81
CA PRO A 39 -2.18 6.91 -9.70
C PRO A 39 -1.91 6.59 -11.18
N LYS A 40 -2.85 6.93 -12.06
CA LYS A 40 -2.75 6.79 -13.51
C LYS A 40 -1.95 7.94 -14.11
N CYS A 41 -0.62 7.82 -14.09
CA CYS A 41 0.27 8.78 -14.72
C CYS A 41 0.31 8.57 -16.25
N LYS A 42 -0.73 9.02 -16.94
CA LYS A 42 -0.86 8.95 -18.41
C LYS A 42 -0.47 10.24 -19.13
N TYR A 43 -0.39 11.35 -18.39
CA TYR A 43 -0.14 12.67 -18.97
C TYR A 43 1.32 12.78 -19.45
N SER A 44 1.49 13.34 -20.65
CA SER A 44 2.79 13.73 -21.16
C SER A 44 3.32 14.87 -20.30
N ALA A 45 4.04 14.49 -19.24
CA ALA A 45 5.03 15.27 -18.50
C ALA A 45 4.58 16.61 -17.85
N ASP A 46 3.92 17.50 -18.58
CA ASP A 46 3.79 18.92 -18.26
C ASP A 46 2.38 19.51 -18.54
N ILE A 47 1.42 18.69 -18.99
CA ILE A 47 0.03 19.13 -19.22
C ILE A 47 -0.92 18.38 -18.29
N CYS A 48 -1.36 19.04 -17.22
CA CYS A 48 -2.44 18.56 -16.36
C CYS A 48 -3.74 19.31 -16.64
N PRO A 49 -4.89 18.62 -16.68
CA PRO A 49 -6.19 19.29 -16.71
C PRO A 49 -6.40 20.13 -15.44
N LEU A 50 -7.11 21.25 -15.60
CA LEU A 50 -7.46 22.17 -14.50
C LEU A 50 -8.71 21.74 -13.72
N ASN A 51 -9.14 20.50 -13.88
CA ASN A 51 -10.25 19.96 -13.11
C ASN A 51 -9.85 19.80 -11.64
N TYR A 52 -10.72 20.24 -10.75
CA TYR A 52 -10.54 20.04 -9.32
C TYR A 52 -11.23 18.73 -8.90
N MET A 53 -10.42 17.69 -8.70
CA MET A 53 -10.83 16.36 -8.27
C MET A 53 -9.82 15.87 -7.23
N PRO A 54 -9.88 16.42 -5.99
CA PRO A 54 -8.80 16.26 -5.04
C PRO A 54 -8.57 14.80 -4.66
N VAL A 55 -7.31 14.46 -4.37
CA VAL A 55 -6.91 13.14 -3.90
C VAL A 55 -5.92 13.27 -2.74
N CYS A 56 -6.05 12.39 -1.75
CA CYS A 56 -5.14 12.31 -0.62
C CYS A 56 -4.04 11.30 -0.91
N GLY A 57 -2.79 11.75 -0.91
CA GLY A 57 -1.63 10.86 -1.06
C GLY A 57 -1.34 10.07 0.22
N THR A 58 -0.62 8.95 0.08
CA THR A 58 -0.10 8.19 1.23
C THR A 58 0.91 8.98 2.05
N ASN A 59 1.44 10.08 1.52
CA ASN A 59 2.27 11.03 2.24
C ASN A 59 1.47 12.06 3.05
N GLY A 60 0.13 11.96 3.10
CA GLY A 60 -0.72 12.88 3.86
C GLY A 60 -0.92 14.25 3.21
N VAL A 61 -0.53 14.41 1.94
CA VAL A 61 -0.70 15.66 1.18
C VAL A 61 -1.89 15.54 0.25
N THR A 62 -2.72 16.58 0.22
CA THR A 62 -3.81 16.73 -0.76
C THR A 62 -3.27 17.25 -2.08
N TYR A 63 -3.64 16.61 -3.18
CA TYR A 63 -3.34 17.08 -4.54
C TYR A 63 -4.64 17.46 -5.23
N SER A 64 -4.66 18.59 -5.95
CA SER A 64 -5.85 19.12 -6.61
C SER A 64 -6.49 18.16 -7.62
N ASN A 65 -5.67 17.27 -8.19
CA ASN A 65 -6.10 16.12 -8.97
C ASN A 65 -5.00 15.05 -9.05
N GLU A 66 -5.36 13.88 -9.58
CA GLU A 66 -4.44 12.75 -9.78
C GLU A 66 -3.24 13.10 -10.68
N CYS A 67 -3.40 14.01 -11.65
CA CYS A 67 -2.30 14.46 -12.50
C CYS A 67 -1.26 15.28 -11.72
N MET A 68 -1.71 16.19 -10.85
CA MET A 68 -0.83 16.98 -9.99
C MET A 68 -0.03 16.11 -9.02
N LEU A 69 -0.62 15.01 -8.54
CA LEU A 69 0.09 14.01 -7.76
C LEU A 69 1.20 13.36 -8.59
N CYS A 70 0.91 12.93 -9.83
CA CYS A 70 1.93 12.39 -10.75
C CYS A 70 3.06 13.40 -11.05
N ALA A 71 2.74 14.68 -11.24
CA ALA A 71 3.75 15.73 -11.43
C ALA A 71 4.65 15.88 -10.20
N ALA A 72 4.07 15.86 -9.00
CA ALA A 72 4.83 15.91 -7.75
C ALA A 72 5.77 14.70 -7.57
N MET A 73 5.33 13.50 -7.98
CA MET A 73 6.17 12.29 -7.98
C MET A 73 7.37 12.44 -8.91
N ARG A 74 7.19 13.03 -10.10
CA ARG A 74 8.26 13.26 -11.08
C ARG A 74 9.32 14.23 -10.54
N ASN A 75 8.89 15.29 -9.84
CA ASN A 75 9.80 16.29 -9.27
C ASN A 75 10.57 15.77 -8.05
N SER A 76 9.98 14.86 -7.27
CA SER A 76 10.52 14.44 -5.97
C SER A 76 11.14 13.03 -5.98
N LYS A 77 11.00 12.27 -7.07
CA LYS A 77 11.32 10.82 -7.16
C LYS A 77 10.64 9.96 -6.09
N LEU A 78 9.53 10.44 -5.52
CA LEU A 78 8.76 9.75 -4.49
C LEU A 78 7.70 8.85 -5.13
N LYS A 79 7.52 7.64 -4.60
CA LYS A 79 6.43 6.73 -5.00
C LYS A 79 5.22 6.95 -4.10
N ILE A 80 4.37 7.90 -4.47
CA ILE A 80 3.17 8.27 -3.74
C ILE A 80 1.98 7.47 -4.30
N LEU A 81 1.22 6.83 -3.42
CA LEU A 81 -0.04 6.15 -3.75
C LEU A 81 -1.20 7.04 -3.32
N ILE A 82 -2.38 6.81 -3.88
CA ILE A 82 -3.60 7.47 -3.41
C ILE A 82 -4.16 6.67 -2.24
N ARG A 83 -4.36 7.35 -1.11
CA ARG A 83 -4.97 6.79 0.11
C ARG A 83 -6.49 6.87 0.07
N LYS A 84 -7.04 7.99 -0.37
CA LYS A 84 -8.48 8.22 -0.56
C LYS A 84 -8.73 9.26 -1.64
N ASN A 85 -9.91 9.22 -2.25
CA ASN A 85 -10.43 10.35 -3.02
C ASN A 85 -10.83 11.48 -2.06
N GLY A 86 -10.80 12.72 -2.54
CA GLY A 86 -11.00 13.90 -1.72
C GLY A 86 -9.71 14.41 -1.09
N GLU A 87 -9.82 15.49 -0.33
CA GLU A 87 -8.72 16.03 0.46
C GLU A 87 -8.34 15.06 1.60
N CYS A 88 -7.08 15.08 2.02
CA CYS A 88 -6.66 14.53 3.30
C CYS A 88 -7.41 15.27 4.42
#